data_AF-A0A838EJS2-F1
#
_entry.id   AF-A0A838EJS2-F1
#
_cell.length_a   1.000
_cell.length_b   1.000
_cell.length_c   1.000
_cell.angle_alpha   90.00
_cell.angle_beta   90.00
_cell.angle_gamma   90.00
#
_symmetry.space_group_name_H-M   'P 1'
#
loop_
_entity.id
_entity.type
_entity.pdbx_description
1 polymer ?
#
loop_
_entity_poly.entity_id
_entity_poly.type
_entity_poly.pdbx_seq_one_letter_code
_entity_poly.pdbx_strand_id
1 'polypeptide(L)'
;MNVTTENLMLQVKETLLALSDEMLMDTVLGWIEQTDEMHQHLGYSDEVRFIFGYQLQSGETEEIYCSFDALDRSESKAAPALWIAPSIETLRSLLSHFSLMDFREFVIPLADDAIAAVDPHKDPGWPSTGLDNGQPFLRCLTAYLQQKAEQEPENQHYIFPRKVARARNSISTSYKDLPCFALWLEMMDILEPRDD
;
A
#
# COMPACT_ATOMS: atom_id res chain seq x y z
N MET A 1 29.40 14.12 -0.59
CA MET A 1 28.42 13.98 0.50
C MET A 1 28.09 12.50 0.63
N ASN A 2 28.18 11.92 1.83
CA ASN A 2 27.71 10.55 2.03
C ASN A 2 26.18 10.55 1.91
N VAL A 3 25.65 9.77 0.98
CA VAL A 3 24.20 9.61 0.81
C VAL A 3 23.71 8.69 1.94
N THR A 4 22.83 9.19 2.78
CA THR A 4 22.20 8.41 3.85
C THR A 4 20.89 7.79 3.35
N THR A 5 20.45 6.70 3.99
CA THR A 5 19.15 6.09 3.71
C THR A 5 18.00 7.08 3.93
N GLU A 6 18.11 7.95 4.94
CA GLU A 6 17.14 9.03 5.18
C GLU A 6 17.03 10.02 4.02
N ASN A 7 18.16 10.45 3.46
CA ASN A 7 18.16 11.35 2.30
C ASN A 7 17.54 10.66 1.06
N LEU A 8 17.76 9.36 0.89
CA LEU A 8 17.13 8.60 -0.19
C LEU A 8 15.63 8.43 0.02
N MET A 9 15.17 8.20 1.25
CA MET A 9 13.73 8.14 1.56
C MET A 9 13.05 9.50 1.29
N LEU A 10 13.69 10.61 1.67
CA LEU A 10 13.23 11.95 1.31
C LEU A 10 13.15 12.12 -0.21
N GLN A 11 14.17 11.69 -0.94
CA GLN A 11 14.20 11.79 -2.39
C GLN A 11 13.07 10.96 -3.04
N VAL A 12 12.81 9.74 -2.56
CA VAL A 12 11.67 8.94 -3.01
C VAL A 12 10.36 9.66 -2.73
N LYS A 13 10.17 10.18 -1.51
CA LYS A 13 8.97 10.91 -1.11
C LYS A 13 8.72 12.14 -2.00
N GLU A 14 9.74 12.95 -2.22
CA GLU A 14 9.68 14.12 -3.09
C GLU A 14 9.36 13.74 -4.54
N THR A 15 9.98 12.67 -5.05
CA THR A 15 9.74 12.18 -6.41
C THR A 15 8.32 11.65 -6.58
N LEU A 16 7.81 10.90 -5.58
CA LEU A 16 6.43 10.42 -5.57
C LEU A 16 5.43 11.59 -5.56
N LEU A 17 5.68 12.60 -4.72
CA LEU A 17 4.84 13.79 -4.66
C LEU A 17 4.96 14.69 -5.90
N ALA A 18 6.02 14.56 -6.69
CA ALA A 18 6.22 15.31 -7.94
C ALA A 18 5.46 14.70 -9.13
N LEU A 19 4.92 13.47 -9.00
CA LEU A 19 4.05 12.89 -10.03
C LEU A 19 2.83 13.78 -10.27
N SER A 20 2.24 13.72 -11.47
CA SER A 20 0.94 14.35 -11.74
C SER A 20 -0.18 13.70 -10.92
N ASP A 21 -1.32 14.37 -10.83
CA ASP A 21 -2.46 13.92 -10.03
C ASP A 21 -2.95 12.52 -10.44
N GLU A 22 -3.10 12.29 -11.75
CA GLU A 22 -3.50 10.98 -12.29
C GLU A 22 -2.46 9.91 -11.97
N MET A 23 -1.18 10.22 -12.18
CA MET A 23 -0.10 9.27 -11.96
C MET A 23 0.12 8.93 -10.49
N LEU A 24 -0.08 9.89 -9.58
CA LEU A 24 0.03 9.65 -8.15
C LEU A 24 -1.09 8.71 -7.67
N MET A 25 -2.34 8.97 -8.08
CA MET A 25 -3.47 8.11 -7.77
C MET A 25 -3.24 6.70 -8.32
N ASP A 26 -2.89 6.59 -9.60
CA ASP A 26 -2.64 5.32 -10.27
C ASP A 26 -1.49 4.54 -9.62
N THR A 27 -0.39 5.21 -9.26
CA THR A 27 0.76 4.56 -8.62
C THR A 27 0.40 4.00 -7.25
N VAL A 28 -0.24 4.79 -6.39
CA VAL A 28 -0.61 4.33 -5.05
C VAL A 28 -1.69 3.24 -5.13
N LEU A 29 -2.71 3.41 -5.98
CA LEU A 29 -3.74 2.39 -6.16
C LEU A 29 -3.14 1.09 -6.72
N GLY A 30 -2.29 1.19 -7.73
CA GLY A 30 -1.62 0.03 -8.33
C GLY A 30 -0.78 -0.73 -7.31
N TRP A 31 -0.05 -0.03 -6.44
CA TRP A 31 0.67 -0.68 -5.36
C TRP A 31 -0.25 -1.39 -4.38
N ILE A 32 -1.33 -0.72 -3.93
CA ILE A 32 -2.32 -1.33 -3.04
C ILE A 32 -2.96 -2.57 -3.68
N GLU A 33 -3.38 -2.50 -4.94
CA GLU A 33 -4.02 -3.63 -5.63
C GLU A 33 -3.07 -4.83 -5.81
N GLN A 34 -1.80 -4.57 -6.15
CA GLN A 34 -0.77 -5.62 -6.29
C GLN A 34 -0.49 -6.30 -4.94
N THR A 35 -0.38 -5.51 -3.87
CA THR A 35 -0.19 -6.03 -2.51
C THR A 35 -1.42 -6.77 -1.99
N ASP A 36 -2.63 -6.33 -2.34
CA ASP A 36 -3.89 -7.01 -2.02
C ASP A 36 -3.96 -8.41 -2.65
N GLU A 37 -3.53 -8.53 -3.91
CA GLU A 37 -3.46 -9.81 -4.63
C GLU A 37 -2.46 -10.76 -3.94
N MET A 38 -1.31 -10.24 -3.49
CA MET A 38 -0.28 -11.02 -2.77
C MET A 38 -0.71 -11.45 -1.36
N HIS A 39 -1.43 -10.58 -0.63
CA HIS A 39 -1.77 -10.76 0.78
C HIS A 39 -3.27 -10.94 1.05
N GLN A 40 -4.03 -11.45 0.07
CA GLN A 40 -5.50 -11.58 0.11
C GLN A 40 -6.07 -12.31 1.35
N HIS A 41 -5.26 -13.03 2.11
CA HIS A 41 -5.67 -13.76 3.32
C HIS A 41 -5.29 -13.09 4.66
N LEU A 42 -4.57 -11.97 4.66
CA LEU A 42 -3.90 -11.47 5.87
C LEU A 42 -4.57 -10.27 6.57
N GLY A 43 -5.73 -9.79 6.11
CA GLY A 43 -6.37 -8.57 6.66
C GLY A 43 -5.60 -7.26 6.41
N TYR A 44 -4.32 -7.33 6.05
CA TYR A 44 -3.37 -6.24 5.77
C TYR A 44 -3.90 -5.18 4.79
N SER A 45 -4.64 -5.61 3.76
CA SER A 45 -5.26 -4.75 2.74
C SER A 45 -6.10 -3.60 3.33
N ASP A 46 -6.89 -3.87 4.38
CA ASP A 46 -7.84 -2.90 4.91
C ASP A 46 -7.12 -1.74 5.62
N GLU A 47 -6.07 -2.06 6.38
CA GLU A 47 -5.27 -1.08 7.13
C GLU A 47 -4.46 -0.20 6.19
N VAL A 48 -3.81 -0.79 5.18
CA VAL A 48 -3.09 -0.05 4.14
C VAL A 48 -4.06 0.91 3.45
N ARG A 49 -5.21 0.42 2.95
CA ARG A 49 -6.22 1.27 2.32
C ARG A 49 -6.64 2.43 3.22
N PHE A 50 -6.91 2.18 4.50
CA PHE A 50 -7.27 3.22 5.46
C PHE A 50 -6.16 4.26 5.67
N ILE A 51 -4.89 3.85 5.79
CA ILE A 51 -3.73 4.74 5.92
C ILE A 51 -3.61 5.69 4.73
N PHE A 52 -3.88 5.20 3.53
CA PHE A 52 -3.90 6.00 2.30
C PHE A 52 -5.23 6.75 2.08
N GLY A 53 -6.13 6.77 3.08
CA GLY A 53 -7.35 7.57 3.07
C GLY A 53 -8.53 6.95 2.32
N TYR A 54 -8.45 5.67 1.94
CA TYR A 54 -9.60 4.95 1.40
C TYR A 54 -10.62 4.69 2.50
N GLN A 55 -11.88 4.75 2.12
CA GLN A 55 -13.02 4.58 3.03
C GLN A 55 -13.86 3.38 2.58
N LEU A 56 -14.28 2.52 3.50
CA LEU A 56 -15.17 1.40 3.16
C LEU A 56 -16.61 1.87 3.29
N GLN A 57 -17.38 1.85 2.20
CA GLN A 57 -18.80 2.20 2.23
C GLN A 57 -19.68 0.96 2.11
N SER A 58 -20.66 0.83 3.01
CA SER A 58 -21.73 -0.16 2.88
C SER A 58 -22.63 0.19 1.70
N GLY A 59 -22.89 -0.79 0.84
CA GLY A 59 -23.83 -0.69 -0.26
C GLY A 59 -25.30 -0.82 0.17
N GLU A 60 -25.57 -1.20 1.43
CA GLU A 60 -26.96 -1.25 1.96
C GLU A 60 -27.34 0.06 2.66
N THR A 61 -26.44 0.60 3.48
CA THR A 61 -26.73 1.74 4.36
C THR A 61 -26.07 3.04 3.91
N GLU A 62 -25.14 2.97 2.95
CA GLU A 62 -24.25 4.07 2.54
C GLU A 62 -23.32 4.58 3.67
N GLU A 63 -23.30 3.92 4.83
CA GLU A 63 -22.44 4.26 5.96
C GLU A 63 -20.96 3.94 5.68
N ILE A 64 -20.08 4.72 6.29
CA ILE A 64 -18.62 4.61 6.14
C ILE A 64 -18.02 3.88 7.35
N TYR A 65 -17.19 2.89 7.05
CA TYR A 65 -16.48 2.02 7.99
C TYR A 65 -14.97 2.09 7.77
N CYS A 66 -14.20 1.84 8.84
CA CYS A 66 -12.74 1.81 8.77
C CYS A 66 -12.18 0.46 8.30
N SER A 67 -12.97 -0.61 8.34
CA SER A 67 -12.57 -1.96 7.89
C SER A 67 -13.79 -2.85 7.66
N PHE A 68 -13.59 -4.00 6.99
CA PHE A 68 -14.66 -5.00 6.83
C PHE A 68 -15.10 -5.59 8.18
N ASP A 69 -14.19 -5.72 9.16
CA ASP A 69 -14.54 -6.16 10.52
C ASP A 69 -15.46 -5.16 11.25
N ALA A 70 -15.27 -3.87 11.04
CA ALA A 70 -16.13 -2.83 11.62
C ALA A 70 -17.54 -2.89 11.00
N LEU A 71 -17.62 -3.10 9.69
CA LEU A 71 -18.86 -3.32 8.97
C LEU A 71 -19.57 -4.60 9.46
N ASP A 72 -18.85 -5.71 9.55
CA ASP A 72 -19.39 -7.01 9.97
C ASP A 72 -19.94 -7.02 11.40
N ARG A 73 -19.39 -6.17 12.28
CA ARG A 73 -19.92 -5.98 13.65
C ARG A 73 -21.17 -5.10 13.70
N SER A 74 -21.31 -4.18 12.75
CA SER A 74 -22.36 -3.17 12.74
C SER A 74 -23.59 -3.63 11.96
N GLU A 75 -23.39 -4.38 10.88
CA GLU A 75 -24.44 -4.80 9.97
C GLU A 75 -24.70 -6.31 10.09
N SER A 76 -25.96 -6.65 10.39
CA SER A 76 -26.40 -8.03 10.67
C SER A 76 -26.38 -8.98 9.46
N LYS A 77 -26.16 -8.45 8.25
CA LYS A 77 -26.06 -9.21 7.00
C LYS A 77 -24.73 -8.93 6.33
N ALA A 78 -24.31 -9.84 5.45
CA ALA A 78 -23.18 -9.63 4.55
C ALA A 78 -23.54 -8.50 3.56
N ALA A 79 -23.50 -7.25 4.00
CA ALA A 79 -23.78 -6.13 3.12
C ALA A 79 -22.66 -6.05 2.07
N PRO A 80 -23.00 -5.90 0.77
CA PRO A 80 -21.99 -5.54 -0.22
C PRO A 80 -21.30 -4.26 0.24
N ALA A 81 -19.98 -4.17 0.11
CA ALA A 81 -19.23 -2.96 0.45
C ALA A 81 -18.21 -2.64 -0.64
N LEU A 82 -17.87 -1.37 -0.74
CA LEU A 82 -16.98 -0.83 -1.76
C LEU A 82 -15.97 0.10 -1.12
N TRP A 83 -14.72 0.03 -1.58
CA TRP A 83 -13.71 1.03 -1.22
C TRP A 83 -13.92 2.29 -2.04
N ILE A 84 -14.04 3.42 -1.36
CA ILE A 84 -14.03 4.76 -1.92
C ILE A 84 -12.60 5.28 -1.87
N ALA A 85 -12.08 5.69 -3.02
CA ALA A 85 -10.77 6.32 -3.11
C ALA A 85 -10.78 7.73 -2.49
N PRO A 86 -9.67 8.17 -1.86
CA PRO A 86 -9.53 9.54 -1.40
C PRO A 86 -9.56 10.52 -2.59
N SER A 87 -9.87 11.79 -2.30
CA SER A 87 -9.55 12.87 -3.25
C SER A 87 -8.03 13.00 -3.43
N ILE A 88 -7.59 13.52 -4.57
CA ILE A 88 -6.16 13.72 -4.82
C ILE A 88 -5.54 14.70 -3.83
N GLU A 89 -6.28 15.73 -3.41
CA GLU A 89 -5.86 16.69 -2.40
C GLU A 89 -5.68 16.01 -1.04
N THR A 90 -6.58 15.09 -0.69
CA THR A 90 -6.46 14.27 0.54
C THR A 90 -5.22 13.38 0.47
N LEU A 91 -5.02 12.65 -0.64
CA LEU A 91 -3.88 11.74 -0.80
C LEU A 91 -2.54 12.50 -0.73
N ARG A 92 -2.41 13.60 -1.48
CA ARG A 92 -1.22 14.47 -1.44
C ARG A 92 -0.98 15.02 -0.05
N SER A 93 -2.04 15.49 0.62
CA SER A 93 -1.93 15.99 1.99
C SER A 93 -1.40 14.90 2.91
N LEU A 94 -1.98 13.70 2.91
CA LEU A 94 -1.52 12.57 3.74
C LEU A 94 -0.05 12.25 3.49
N LEU A 95 0.33 12.01 2.24
CA LEU A 95 1.70 11.69 1.85
C LEU A 95 2.68 12.80 2.24
N SER A 96 2.31 14.07 2.06
CA SER A 96 3.16 15.20 2.43
C SER A 96 3.40 15.29 3.94
N HIS A 97 2.38 14.97 4.75
CA HIS A 97 2.45 15.01 6.21
C HIS A 97 3.06 13.77 6.87
N PHE A 98 3.19 12.65 6.16
CA PHE A 98 3.88 11.47 6.69
C PHE A 98 5.28 11.84 7.18
N SER A 99 5.59 11.49 8.43
CA SER A 99 6.96 11.58 8.91
C SER A 99 7.86 10.63 8.10
N LEU A 100 9.19 10.79 8.20
CA LEU A 100 10.09 9.83 7.56
C LEU A 100 9.90 8.41 8.10
N MET A 101 9.47 8.27 9.36
CA MET A 101 9.13 7.00 9.97
C MET A 101 7.87 6.40 9.34
N ASP A 102 6.79 7.16 9.25
CA ASP A 102 5.54 6.71 8.59
C ASP A 102 5.79 6.35 7.12
N PHE A 103 6.60 7.15 6.42
CA PHE A 103 6.96 6.86 5.03
C PHE A 103 7.74 5.55 4.89
N ARG A 104 8.69 5.31 5.80
CA ARG A 104 9.46 4.07 5.88
C ARG A 104 8.59 2.86 6.24
N GLU A 105 7.61 3.04 7.11
CA GLU A 105 6.76 1.96 7.61
C GLU A 105 5.62 1.60 6.66
N PHE A 106 5.07 2.56 5.93
CA PHE A 106 3.86 2.35 5.13
C PHE A 106 4.08 2.46 3.62
N VAL A 107 4.91 3.38 3.15
CA VAL A 107 5.05 3.62 1.70
C VAL A 107 6.14 2.74 1.09
N ILE A 108 7.29 2.64 1.74
CA ILE A 108 8.42 1.83 1.24
C ILE A 108 8.07 0.34 1.16
N PRO A 109 7.49 -0.30 2.19
CA PRO A 109 7.15 -1.72 2.11
C PRO A 109 6.03 -2.00 1.11
N LEU A 110 5.03 -1.09 1.04
CA LEU A 110 3.97 -1.18 0.04
C LEU A 110 4.54 -1.19 -1.39
N ALA A 111 5.49 -0.30 -1.69
CA ALA A 111 6.13 -0.26 -2.99
C ALA A 111 6.98 -1.51 -3.27
N ASP A 112 7.73 -2.00 -2.27
CA ASP A 112 8.57 -3.21 -2.39
C ASP A 112 7.69 -4.44 -2.70
N ASP A 113 6.61 -4.62 -1.92
CA ASP A 113 5.65 -5.71 -2.10
C ASP A 113 4.96 -5.66 -3.46
N ALA A 114 4.52 -4.48 -3.87
CA ALA A 114 3.85 -4.28 -5.16
C ALA A 114 4.78 -4.62 -6.34
N ILE A 115 6.03 -4.13 -6.29
CA ILE A 115 7.02 -4.40 -7.32
C ILE A 115 7.39 -5.89 -7.35
N ALA A 116 7.52 -6.53 -6.19
CA ALA A 116 7.76 -7.97 -6.09
C ALA A 116 6.59 -8.81 -6.65
N ALA A 117 5.35 -8.34 -6.52
CA ALA A 117 4.17 -9.04 -7.03
C ALA A 117 4.10 -9.05 -8.58
N VAL A 118 4.68 -8.05 -9.25
CA VAL A 118 4.72 -7.97 -10.72
C VAL A 118 5.72 -8.95 -11.35
N ASP A 119 6.74 -9.40 -10.59
CA ASP A 119 7.70 -10.40 -11.05
C ASP A 119 7.98 -11.49 -9.98
N PRO A 120 7.17 -12.56 -9.94
CA PRO A 120 7.36 -13.69 -9.02
C PRO A 120 8.66 -14.48 -9.26
N HIS A 121 9.42 -14.16 -10.32
CA HIS A 121 10.73 -14.73 -10.59
C HIS A 121 11.82 -13.65 -10.63
N LYS A 122 11.88 -12.79 -9.61
CA LYS A 122 13.01 -11.89 -9.29
C LYS A 122 13.62 -11.28 -10.55
N ASP A 123 13.04 -10.19 -11.07
CA ASP A 123 13.78 -9.29 -11.95
C ASP A 123 15.13 -9.01 -11.27
N PRO A 124 16.26 -9.49 -11.80
CA PRO A 124 17.56 -9.30 -11.16
C PRO A 124 17.95 -7.82 -11.11
N GLY A 125 17.21 -6.93 -11.78
CA GLY A 125 17.37 -5.48 -11.73
C GLY A 125 16.79 -4.80 -10.48
N TRP A 126 15.87 -5.44 -9.74
CA TRP A 126 15.25 -4.84 -8.55
C TRP A 126 15.85 -5.39 -7.25
N PRO A 127 16.61 -4.59 -6.50
CA PRO A 127 17.14 -5.01 -5.21
C PRO A 127 16.03 -4.94 -4.15
N SER A 128 15.77 -6.06 -3.46
CA SER A 128 14.89 -6.07 -2.28
C SER A 128 15.49 -5.24 -1.14
N THR A 129 14.63 -4.68 -0.30
CA THR A 129 15.02 -3.93 0.90
C THR A 129 15.85 -4.76 1.91
N GLY A 130 15.78 -6.10 1.84
CA GLY A 130 16.41 -7.03 2.80
C GLY A 130 17.90 -7.32 2.61
N LEU A 131 18.52 -6.95 1.47
CA LEU A 131 19.90 -7.40 1.15
C LEU A 131 21.01 -6.38 1.45
N ASP A 132 20.72 -5.07 1.46
CA ASP A 132 21.70 -4.00 1.70
C ASP A 132 20.99 -2.72 2.16
N ASN A 133 20.92 -2.45 3.47
CA ASN A 133 20.53 -1.17 4.12
C ASN A 133 19.38 -0.32 3.49
N GLY A 134 18.50 -0.93 2.69
CA GLY A 134 17.46 -0.32 1.87
C GLY A 134 17.91 0.61 0.74
N GLN A 135 19.19 1.01 0.65
CA GLN A 135 19.60 2.10 -0.26
C GLN A 135 19.50 1.76 -1.76
N PRO A 136 19.89 0.56 -2.22
CA PRO A 136 19.74 0.19 -3.62
C PRO A 136 18.28 0.24 -4.06
N PHE A 137 17.37 -0.28 -3.22
CA PHE A 137 15.93 -0.24 -3.49
C PHE A 137 15.43 1.19 -3.65
N LEU A 138 15.75 2.08 -2.70
CA LEU A 138 15.30 3.48 -2.75
C LEU A 138 15.81 4.22 -3.99
N ARG A 139 17.02 3.90 -4.47
CA ARG A 139 17.55 4.47 -5.72
C ARG A 139 16.79 3.97 -6.94
N CYS A 140 16.52 2.67 -7.02
CA CYS A 140 15.73 2.10 -8.11
C CYS A 140 14.29 2.64 -8.09
N LEU A 141 13.67 2.74 -6.91
CA LEU A 141 12.34 3.32 -6.74
C LEU A 141 12.29 4.77 -7.18
N THR A 142 13.29 5.58 -6.82
CA THR A 142 13.39 6.96 -7.31
C THR A 142 13.47 7.00 -8.83
N ALA A 143 14.36 6.20 -9.44
CA ALA A 143 14.54 6.18 -10.89
C ALA A 143 13.27 5.70 -11.63
N TYR A 144 12.58 4.69 -11.08
CA TYR A 144 11.31 4.19 -11.60
C TYR A 144 10.24 5.28 -11.58
N LEU A 145 10.08 5.99 -10.46
CA LEU A 145 9.09 7.08 -10.35
C LEU A 145 9.41 8.23 -11.30
N GLN A 146 10.70 8.58 -11.46
CA GLN A 146 11.14 9.58 -12.44
C GLN A 146 10.82 9.16 -13.88
N GLN A 147 11.15 7.91 -14.23
CA GLN A 147 10.84 7.36 -15.55
C GLN A 147 9.33 7.34 -15.79
N LYS A 148 8.53 6.98 -14.77
CA LYS A 148 7.07 7.01 -14.85
C LYS A 148 6.63 8.44 -15.18
N ALA A 149 7.11 9.45 -14.45
CA ALA A 149 6.78 10.86 -14.67
C ALA A 149 7.12 11.34 -16.09
N GLU A 150 8.22 10.86 -16.67
CA GLU A 150 8.64 11.21 -18.04
C GLU A 150 7.77 10.54 -19.12
N GLN A 151 7.12 9.42 -18.80
CA GLN A 151 6.30 8.65 -19.74
C GLN A 151 4.84 9.09 -19.80
N GLU A 152 4.47 10.19 -19.11
CA GLU A 152 3.10 10.69 -19.05
C GLU A 152 2.50 10.83 -20.47
N PRO A 153 1.56 9.96 -20.87
CA PRO A 153 0.89 10.12 -22.15
C PRO A 153 -0.05 11.32 -22.06
N GLU A 154 -0.09 12.17 -23.09
CA GLU A 154 -1.00 13.33 -23.21
C GLU A 154 -2.51 12.99 -23.14
N ASN A 155 -2.88 11.74 -22.87
CA ASN A 155 -4.27 11.27 -22.83
C ASN A 155 -4.67 10.90 -21.41
N GLN A 156 -5.64 11.66 -20.88
CA GLN A 156 -6.39 11.43 -19.66
C GLN A 156 -6.82 9.96 -19.55
N HIS A 157 -6.13 9.20 -18.71
CA HIS A 157 -6.56 7.84 -18.38
C HIS A 157 -7.60 7.95 -17.27
N TYR A 158 -8.86 7.67 -17.62
CA TYR A 158 -9.91 7.48 -16.64
C TYR A 158 -9.51 6.29 -15.73
N ILE A 159 -9.07 6.60 -14.52
CA ILE A 159 -8.81 5.61 -13.48
C ILE A 159 -10.16 4.99 -13.12
N PHE A 160 -10.39 3.77 -13.59
CA PHE A 160 -11.46 2.93 -13.07
C PHE A 160 -10.84 2.11 -11.95
N PRO A 161 -11.09 2.42 -10.66
CA PRO A 161 -10.68 1.52 -9.59
C PRO A 161 -11.27 0.15 -9.91
N ARG A 162 -10.39 -0.85 -9.98
CA ARG A 162 -10.84 -2.23 -10.22
C ARG A 162 -11.75 -2.54 -9.04
N LYS A 163 -12.98 -2.96 -9.30
CA LYS A 163 -13.86 -3.44 -8.23
C LYS A 163 -13.22 -4.72 -7.68
N VAL A 164 -12.34 -4.58 -6.69
CA VAL A 164 -11.74 -5.70 -5.98
C VAL A 164 -12.86 -6.32 -5.14
N ALA A 165 -13.58 -7.26 -5.75
CA ALA A 165 -14.55 -8.09 -5.06
C ALA A 165 -13.78 -9.07 -4.16
N ARG A 166 -13.39 -8.62 -2.97
CA ARG A 166 -12.85 -9.53 -1.97
C ARG A 166 -13.99 -10.37 -1.42
N ALA A 167 -13.85 -11.69 -1.51
CA ALA A 167 -14.75 -12.59 -0.79
C ALA A 167 -14.48 -12.42 0.71
N ARG A 168 -15.56 -12.25 1.48
CA ARG A 168 -15.56 -12.15 2.95
C ARG A 168 -14.67 -13.25 3.53
N ASN A 169 -13.54 -12.88 4.15
CA ASN A 169 -12.74 -13.88 4.86
C ASN A 169 -13.52 -14.26 6.12
N SER A 170 -14.18 -15.42 6.09
CA SER A 170 -14.93 -15.98 7.22
C SER A 170 -14.05 -16.46 8.39
N ILE A 171 -12.75 -16.17 8.35
CA ILE A 171 -11.84 -16.51 9.43
C ILE A 171 -11.82 -15.33 10.39
N SER A 172 -12.71 -15.38 11.40
CA SER A 172 -12.55 -14.60 12.63
C SER A 172 -11.22 -14.99 13.27
N THR A 173 -10.13 -14.34 12.90
CA THR A 173 -8.84 -14.57 13.53
C THR A 173 -8.84 -13.93 14.93
N SER A 174 -8.26 -14.64 15.88
CA SER A 174 -8.30 -14.34 17.33
C SER A 174 -7.33 -13.22 17.75
N TYR A 175 -7.05 -12.25 16.88
CA TYR A 175 -6.05 -11.21 17.14
C TYR A 175 -6.66 -9.93 17.71
N LYS A 176 -7.67 -10.10 18.57
CA LYS A 176 -8.61 -9.05 18.98
C LYS A 176 -8.00 -7.90 19.78
N ASP A 177 -6.76 -8.04 20.26
CA ASP A 177 -6.18 -7.09 21.23
C ASP A 177 -4.75 -6.61 20.88
N LEU A 178 -4.23 -6.98 19.70
CA LEU A 178 -2.94 -6.46 19.24
C LEU A 178 -3.17 -5.26 18.30
N PRO A 179 -2.42 -4.15 18.44
CA PRO A 179 -2.29 -3.21 17.33
C PRO A 179 -1.74 -4.00 16.13
N CYS A 180 -2.34 -3.83 14.96
CA CYS A 180 -2.05 -4.65 13.76
C CYS A 180 -0.55 -4.66 13.36
N PHE A 181 0.25 -3.68 13.78
CA PHE A 181 1.71 -3.69 13.69
C PHE A 181 2.40 -4.84 14.46
N ALA A 182 1.91 -5.19 15.66
CA ALA A 182 2.41 -6.35 16.41
C ALA A 182 2.04 -7.66 15.72
N LEU A 183 0.91 -7.69 15.01
CA LEU A 183 0.51 -8.80 14.15
C LEU A 183 1.47 -8.94 12.96
N TRP A 184 1.82 -7.83 12.31
CA TRP A 184 2.78 -7.79 11.21
C TRP A 184 4.17 -8.30 11.64
N LEU A 185 4.68 -7.86 12.80
CA LEU A 185 5.96 -8.36 13.36
C LEU A 185 5.93 -9.85 13.69
N GLU A 186 4.86 -10.36 14.31
CA GLU A 186 4.72 -11.79 14.58
C GLU A 186 4.58 -12.61 13.29
N MET A 187 3.94 -12.07 12.26
CA MET A 187 3.77 -12.76 10.98
C MET A 187 5.04 -12.77 10.13
N MET A 188 5.86 -11.72 10.19
CA MET A 188 7.19 -11.70 9.58
C MET A 188 8.14 -12.72 10.26
N ASP A 189 8.09 -12.86 11.60
CA ASP A 189 8.88 -13.87 12.35
C ASP A 189 8.45 -15.32 12.04
N ILE A 190 7.22 -15.53 11.54
CA ILE A 190 6.71 -16.84 11.10
C ILE A 190 7.13 -17.16 9.66
N LEU A 191 7.36 -16.14 8.82
CA LEU A 191 7.70 -16.30 7.40
C LEU A 191 9.21 -16.31 7.13
N GLU A 192 10.03 -15.84 8.07
CA GLU A 192 11.48 -16.06 8.04
C GLU A 192 11.81 -17.47 8.57
N PRO A 193 12.38 -18.38 7.75
CA PRO A 193 12.87 -19.64 8.27
C PRO A 193 13.99 -19.33 9.27
N ARG A 194 13.84 -19.78 10.52
CA ARG A 194 14.96 -19.86 11.44
C ARG A 194 15.95 -20.86 10.87
N ASP A 195 17.04 -20.37 10.32
CA ASP A 195 18.20 -21.19 9.97
C ASP A 195 18.79 -21.75 11.27
N ASP A 196 18.32 -22.93 11.67
CA ASP A 196 18.98 -23.84 12.62
C ASP A 196 19.90 -24.84 11.86
#